data_AF-A0A660MW99-F1
#
_entry.id   AF-A0A660MW99-F1
#
_cell.length_a   1.000
_cell.length_b   1.000
_cell.length_c   1.000
_cell.angle_alpha   90.00
_cell.angle_beta   90.00
_cell.angle_gamma   90.00
#
_symmetry.space_group_name_H-M   'P 1'
#
loop_
_entity.id
_entity.type
_entity.pdbx_description
1 polymer ?
#
loop_
_entity_poly.entity_id
_entity_poly.type
_entity_poly.pdbx_seq_one_letter_code
_entity_poly.pdbx_strand_id
1 'polypeptide(L)'
;MKIIGLTGPAAAGKGTVVDYLVKKCGFRHYSVSGYLTEKIKEAGLEVNRDTMRYMANHLRSEYGSSYIVEQLFAQAQENGQNAIIESIRALGEVEKLKENTDFILLSIDADQRTRYERALLRKSEKDQISWEQFLEQERLEAENSDPSKQNIIACQKLADIQLNNNGTEEELYNELDKIFYTKHNQIDKSLRFLQTKKRLSHQSD
;
A
#
# COMPACT_ATOMS: atom_id res chain seq x y z
N MET A 1 -13.82 11.86 3.43
CA MET A 1 -12.66 11.55 2.57
C MET A 1 -12.36 10.09 2.76
N LYS A 2 -12.33 9.32 1.68
CA LYS A 2 -12.07 7.88 1.75
C LYS A 2 -10.58 7.61 1.91
N ILE A 3 -10.22 6.75 2.85
CA ILE A 3 -8.85 6.27 3.05
C ILE A 3 -8.79 4.77 2.76
N ILE A 4 -7.79 4.38 1.96
CA ILE A 4 -7.41 2.99 1.76
C ILE A 4 -6.06 2.75 2.45
N GLY A 5 -6.04 1.92 3.48
CA GLY A 5 -4.81 1.43 4.08
C GLY A 5 -4.30 0.20 3.34
N LEU A 6 -3.00 0.09 3.09
CA LEU A 6 -2.40 -1.13 2.55
C LEU A 6 -1.39 -1.73 3.54
N THR A 7 -1.58 -3.00 3.85
CA THR A 7 -0.66 -3.82 4.65
C THR A 7 -0.26 -5.10 3.92
N GLY A 8 0.79 -5.77 4.41
CA GLY A 8 1.29 -7.03 3.86
C GLY A 8 2.81 -7.06 3.75
N PRO A 9 3.40 -8.24 3.52
CA PRO A 9 4.84 -8.43 3.56
C PRO A 9 5.57 -7.76 2.39
N ALA A 10 6.91 -7.71 2.47
CA ALA A 10 7.75 -7.13 1.43
C ALA A 10 7.49 -7.81 0.07
N ALA A 11 7.48 -7.01 -1.01
CA ALA A 11 7.29 -7.50 -2.39
C ALA A 11 5.96 -8.26 -2.67
N ALA A 12 4.93 -8.10 -1.83
CA ALA A 12 3.60 -8.69 -2.06
C ALA A 12 2.80 -8.05 -3.22
N GLY A 13 3.25 -6.90 -3.77
CA GLY A 13 2.55 -6.21 -4.85
C GLY A 13 1.68 -5.02 -4.41
N LYS A 14 1.88 -4.51 -3.19
CA LYS A 14 1.22 -3.26 -2.73
C LYS A 14 1.40 -2.10 -3.71
N GLY A 15 2.58 -1.93 -4.30
CA GLY A 15 2.85 -0.89 -5.31
C GLY A 15 1.96 -1.03 -6.56
N THR A 16 1.67 -2.25 -7.00
CA THR A 16 0.75 -2.52 -8.12
C THR A 16 -0.68 -2.08 -7.77
N VAL A 17 -1.13 -2.34 -6.54
CA VAL A 17 -2.43 -1.87 -6.05
C VAL A 17 -2.48 -0.35 -5.94
N VAL A 18 -1.41 0.29 -5.44
CA VAL A 18 -1.28 1.76 -5.43
C VAL A 18 -1.43 2.32 -6.84
N ASP A 19 -0.65 1.81 -7.79
CA ASP A 19 -0.66 2.27 -9.18
C ASP A 19 -2.06 2.16 -9.80
N TYR A 20 -2.73 1.04 -9.57
CA TYR A 20 -4.11 0.85 -10.02
C TYR A 20 -5.04 1.92 -9.43
N LEU A 21 -5.04 2.09 -8.10
CA LEU A 21 -5.96 3.01 -7.41
C LEU A 21 -5.69 4.48 -7.77
N VAL A 22 -4.43 4.85 -7.96
CA VAL A 22 -4.06 6.19 -8.43
C VAL A 22 -4.57 6.41 -9.85
N LYS A 23 -4.24 5.51 -10.79
CA LYS A 23 -4.52 5.69 -12.23
C LYS A 23 -5.99 5.51 -12.58
N LYS A 24 -6.71 4.58 -11.93
CA LYS A 24 -8.10 4.22 -12.25
C LYS A 24 -9.12 4.89 -11.35
N CYS A 25 -8.77 5.12 -10.08
CA CYS A 25 -9.71 5.63 -9.09
C CYS A 25 -9.40 7.05 -8.61
N GLY A 26 -8.27 7.65 -9.06
CA GLY A 26 -7.92 9.04 -8.76
C GLY A 26 -7.51 9.28 -7.31
N PHE A 27 -7.05 8.23 -6.61
CA PHE A 27 -6.55 8.37 -5.24
C PHE A 27 -5.17 9.03 -5.23
N ARG A 28 -4.85 9.70 -4.12
CA ARG A 28 -3.51 10.22 -3.84
C ARG A 28 -2.73 9.24 -2.96
N HIS A 29 -1.45 9.03 -3.27
CA HIS A 29 -0.61 8.06 -2.56
C HIS A 29 0.26 8.74 -1.49
N TYR A 30 0.23 8.16 -0.29
CA TYR A 30 1.08 8.50 0.85
C TYR A 30 1.80 7.23 1.32
N SER A 31 3.13 7.20 1.26
CA SER A 31 3.92 6.02 1.60
C SER A 31 4.63 6.19 2.93
N VAL A 32 4.41 5.25 3.86
CA VAL A 32 5.19 5.14 5.11
C VAL A 32 6.68 5.00 4.80
N SER A 33 7.02 4.21 3.77
CA SER A 33 8.42 4.04 3.37
C SER A 33 9.02 5.34 2.80
N GLY A 34 8.23 6.13 2.07
CA GLY A 34 8.65 7.46 1.59
C GLY A 34 8.94 8.42 2.73
N TYR A 35 8.01 8.52 3.69
CA TYR A 35 8.16 9.34 4.88
C TYR A 35 9.41 8.97 5.70
N LEU A 36 9.63 7.68 5.94
CA LEU A 36 10.83 7.21 6.65
C LEU A 36 12.11 7.51 5.89
N THR A 37 12.10 7.41 4.56
CA THR A 37 13.25 7.74 3.71
C THR A 37 13.62 9.21 3.86
N GLU A 38 12.64 10.12 3.91
CA GLU A 38 12.87 11.54 4.16
C GLU A 38 13.51 11.75 5.55
N LYS A 39 12.95 11.14 6.60
CA LYS A 39 13.51 11.25 7.97
C LYS A 39 14.92 10.70 8.11
N ILE A 40 15.23 9.60 7.44
CA ILE A 40 16.58 9.01 7.43
C ILE A 40 17.58 9.96 6.75
N LYS A 41 17.19 10.56 5.63
CA LYS A 41 18.02 11.53 4.91
C LYS A 41 18.21 12.83 5.72
N GLU A 42 17.17 13.33 6.37
CA GLU A 42 17.25 14.47 7.31
C GLU A 42 18.25 14.20 8.44
N ALA A 43 18.33 12.95 8.91
CA ALA A 43 19.29 12.51 9.94
C ALA A 43 20.71 12.23 9.39
N GLY A 44 20.97 12.42 8.10
CA GLY A 44 22.27 12.15 7.48
C GLY A 44 22.66 10.67 7.42
N LEU A 45 21.69 9.76 7.51
CA LEU A 45 21.89 8.32 7.49
C LEU A 45 21.68 7.74 6.08
N GLU A 46 22.31 6.60 5.81
CA GLU A 46 22.09 5.84 4.57
C GLU A 46 20.73 5.14 4.59
N VAL A 47 20.02 5.15 3.46
CA VAL A 47 18.72 4.50 3.32
C VAL A 47 18.91 3.02 3.02
N ASN A 48 18.66 2.17 4.00
CA ASN A 48 18.68 0.72 3.85
C ASN A 48 17.63 0.08 4.78
N ARG A 49 17.46 -1.24 4.75
CA ARG A 49 16.40 -1.89 5.55
C ARG A 49 16.60 -1.74 7.06
N ASP A 50 17.85 -1.75 7.53
CA ASP A 50 18.13 -1.63 8.97
C ASP A 50 17.85 -0.22 9.46
N THR A 51 18.25 0.81 8.73
CA THR A 51 17.95 2.21 9.08
C THR A 51 16.46 2.52 8.94
N MET A 52 15.76 1.93 7.98
CA MET A 52 14.30 2.01 7.86
C MET A 52 13.60 1.42 9.09
N ARG A 53 14.00 0.22 9.52
CA ARG A 53 13.45 -0.43 10.71
C ARG A 53 13.78 0.37 11.97
N TYR A 54 15.02 0.83 12.10
CA TYR A 54 15.47 1.66 13.22
C TYR A 54 14.65 2.94 13.31
N MET A 55 14.55 3.72 12.23
CA MET A 55 13.81 4.97 12.20
C MET A 55 12.33 4.76 12.52
N ALA A 56 11.71 3.73 11.94
CA ALA A 56 10.31 3.42 12.21
C ALA A 56 10.07 3.07 13.69
N ASN A 57 10.94 2.26 14.28
CA ASN A 57 10.82 1.89 15.70
C ASN A 57 11.10 3.09 16.61
N HIS A 58 12.12 3.90 16.29
CA HIS A 58 12.46 5.10 17.04
C HIS A 58 11.27 6.08 17.08
N LEU A 59 10.70 6.43 15.93
CA LEU A 59 9.55 7.34 15.86
C LEU A 59 8.35 6.81 16.65
N ARG A 60 8.08 5.50 16.59
CA ARG A 60 6.98 4.89 17.34
C ARG A 60 7.23 4.80 18.84
N SER A 61 8.49 4.61 19.25
CA SER A 61 8.88 4.61 20.66
C SER A 61 8.80 6.00 21.27
N GLU A 62 9.24 7.03 20.54
CA GLU A 62 9.29 8.41 21.04
C GLU A 62 7.92 9.11 20.99
N TYR A 63 7.17 8.95 19.90
CA TYR A 63 5.96 9.74 19.64
C TYR A 63 4.66 8.93 19.65
N GLY A 64 4.75 7.61 19.84
CA GLY A 64 3.62 6.70 19.89
C GLY A 64 3.46 5.85 18.63
N SER A 65 2.83 4.68 18.79
CA SER A 65 2.76 3.63 17.77
C SER A 65 2.05 4.03 16.47
N SER A 66 1.20 5.05 16.50
CA SER A 66 0.44 5.58 15.36
C SER A 66 1.10 6.78 14.69
N TYR A 67 2.18 7.34 15.26
CA TYR A 67 2.71 8.65 14.88
C TYR A 67 2.90 8.82 13.37
N ILE A 68 3.51 7.84 12.70
CA ILE A 68 3.86 7.94 11.27
C ILE A 68 2.60 8.09 10.42
N VAL A 69 1.56 7.28 10.67
CA VAL A 69 0.32 7.37 9.89
C VAL A 69 -0.50 8.59 10.24
N GLU A 70 -0.38 9.14 11.46
CA GLU A 70 -1.01 10.43 11.81
C GLU A 70 -0.43 11.57 10.97
N GLN A 71 0.88 11.60 10.78
CA GLN A 71 1.52 12.62 9.93
C GLN A 71 1.03 12.51 8.48
N LEU A 72 0.99 11.29 7.93
CA LEU A 72 0.51 11.05 6.56
C LEU A 72 -0.99 11.35 6.42
N PHE A 73 -1.79 11.01 7.43
CA PHE A 73 -3.22 11.27 7.44
C PHE A 73 -3.51 12.77 7.50
N ALA A 74 -2.78 13.55 8.31
CA ALA A 74 -2.90 15.00 8.33
C ALA A 74 -2.61 15.61 6.94
N GLN A 75 -1.53 15.18 6.27
CA GLN A 75 -1.21 15.61 4.90
C GLN A 75 -2.30 15.22 3.88
N ALA A 76 -2.96 14.07 4.07
CA ALA A 76 -4.11 13.67 3.25
C ALA A 76 -5.32 14.58 3.49
N GLN A 77 -5.62 14.90 4.75
CA GLN A 77 -6.73 15.79 5.12
C GLN A 77 -6.54 17.20 4.56
N GLU A 78 -5.33 17.76 4.64
CA GLU A 78 -5.00 19.08 4.07
C GLU A 78 -5.20 19.11 2.54
N ASN A 79 -4.88 18.00 1.87
CA ASN A 79 -5.07 17.90 0.43
C ASN A 79 -6.53 17.69 0.02
N GLY A 80 -7.35 17.05 0.86
CA GLY A 80 -8.79 16.86 0.67
C GLY A 80 -9.20 15.81 -0.36
N GLN A 81 -8.25 15.13 -1.01
CA GLN A 81 -8.52 14.04 -1.96
C GLN A 81 -8.57 12.68 -1.26
N ASN A 82 -9.30 11.71 -1.83
CA ASN A 82 -9.23 10.33 -1.35
C ASN A 82 -7.78 9.81 -1.38
N ALA A 83 -7.36 9.11 -0.34
CA ALA A 83 -5.95 8.81 -0.13
C ALA A 83 -5.68 7.33 0.14
N ILE A 84 -4.49 6.91 -0.26
CA ILE A 84 -3.91 5.61 0.05
C ILE A 84 -2.79 5.83 1.04
N ILE A 85 -2.82 5.14 2.17
CA ILE A 85 -1.70 5.09 3.12
C ILE A 85 -1.10 3.69 3.04
N GLU A 86 0.07 3.60 2.41
CA GLU A 86 0.73 2.35 2.05
C GLU A 86 1.83 1.96 3.04
N SER A 87 2.02 0.65 3.22
CA SER A 87 3.00 0.03 4.12
C SER A 87 2.69 0.23 5.61
N ILE A 88 1.43 0.06 6.00
CA ILE A 88 1.00 -0.02 7.40
C ILE A 88 1.52 -1.33 8.01
N ARG A 89 2.22 -1.23 9.14
CA ARG A 89 2.98 -2.34 9.73
C ARG A 89 2.84 -2.47 11.25
N ALA A 90 2.21 -1.53 11.95
CA ALA A 90 1.97 -1.62 13.39
C ALA A 90 0.48 -1.52 13.74
N LEU A 91 0.08 -2.20 14.82
CA LEU A 91 -1.32 -2.24 15.26
C LEU A 91 -1.89 -0.84 15.55
N GLY A 92 -1.13 -0.01 16.28
CA GLY A 92 -1.56 1.36 16.57
C GLY A 92 -1.79 2.21 15.33
N GLU A 93 -1.10 1.94 14.22
CA GLU A 93 -1.34 2.63 12.95
C GLU A 93 -2.71 2.24 12.35
N VAL A 94 -3.05 0.94 12.38
CA VAL A 94 -4.35 0.44 11.92
C VAL A 94 -5.47 0.98 12.80
N GLU A 95 -5.32 0.87 14.12
CA GLU A 95 -6.31 1.34 15.10
C GLU A 95 -6.59 2.84 14.92
N LYS A 96 -5.54 3.64 14.74
CA LYS A 96 -5.68 5.08 14.51
C LYS A 96 -6.45 5.39 13.24
N LEU A 97 -6.15 4.70 12.13
CA LEU A 97 -6.85 4.93 10.87
C LEU A 97 -8.31 4.43 10.91
N LYS A 98 -8.61 3.41 11.72
CA LYS A 98 -9.99 2.93 11.96
C LYS A 98 -10.87 3.93 12.70
N GLU A 99 -10.30 4.95 13.35
CA GLU A 99 -11.08 6.08 13.89
C GLU A 99 -11.77 6.89 12.78
N ASN A 100 -11.27 6.84 11.54
CA ASN A 100 -11.95 7.42 10.39
C ASN A 100 -13.06 6.48 9.90
N THR A 101 -14.29 7.00 9.86
CA THR A 101 -15.49 6.25 9.45
C THR A 101 -15.48 5.76 8.01
N ASP A 102 -14.66 6.36 7.13
CA ASP A 102 -14.53 5.99 5.71
C ASP A 102 -13.13 5.44 5.41
N PHE A 103 -12.71 4.47 6.23
CA PHE A 103 -11.45 3.74 6.11
C PHE A 103 -11.69 2.27 5.72
N ILE A 104 -10.85 1.75 4.81
CA ILE A 104 -10.79 0.32 4.48
C ILE A 104 -9.32 -0.11 4.48
N LEU A 105 -9.00 -1.19 5.19
CA LEU A 105 -7.68 -1.82 5.18
C LEU A 105 -7.65 -3.01 4.23
N LEU A 106 -6.73 -2.98 3.26
CA LEU A 106 -6.43 -4.08 2.36
C LEU A 106 -5.13 -4.76 2.80
N SER A 107 -5.19 -6.06 3.04
CA SER A 107 -4.02 -6.93 3.13
C SER A 107 -3.70 -7.46 1.75
N ILE A 108 -2.45 -7.32 1.31
CA ILE A 108 -1.95 -7.92 0.07
C ILE A 108 -0.84 -8.89 0.42
N ASP A 109 -1.00 -10.14 0.02
CA ASP A 109 -0.02 -11.20 0.24
C ASP A 109 0.30 -11.94 -1.06
N ALA A 110 1.40 -12.66 -1.06
CA ALA A 110 1.78 -13.63 -2.07
C ALA A 110 2.77 -14.63 -1.48
N ASP A 111 2.94 -15.78 -2.13
CA ASP A 111 3.85 -16.83 -1.75
C ASP A 111 5.26 -16.27 -1.58
N GLN A 112 5.91 -16.65 -0.48
CA GLN A 112 7.19 -16.09 -0.07
C GLN A 112 8.26 -16.19 -1.17
N ARG A 113 8.27 -17.31 -1.91
CA ARG A 113 9.19 -17.51 -3.02
C ARG A 113 8.92 -16.54 -4.18
N THR A 114 7.66 -16.37 -4.55
CA THR A 114 7.22 -15.40 -5.56
C THR A 114 7.60 -13.98 -5.14
N ARG A 115 7.44 -13.62 -3.87
CA ARG A 115 7.83 -12.30 -3.35
C ARG A 115 9.34 -12.06 -3.43
N TYR A 116 10.16 -13.07 -3.13
CA TYR A 116 11.60 -12.98 -3.30
C TYR A 116 12.01 -12.80 -4.76
N GLU A 117 11.43 -13.57 -5.68
CA GLU A 117 11.70 -13.43 -7.12
C GLU A 117 11.32 -12.03 -7.63
N ARG A 118 10.17 -11.50 -7.19
CA ARG A 118 9.76 -10.12 -7.48
C ARG A 118 10.74 -9.09 -6.92
N ALA A 119 11.25 -9.30 -5.71
CA ALA A 119 12.25 -8.41 -5.11
C ALA A 119 13.54 -8.37 -5.95
N LEU A 120 14.05 -9.55 -6.34
CA LEU A 120 15.25 -9.66 -7.20
C LEU A 120 15.07 -8.99 -8.56
N LEU A 121 13.88 -9.09 -9.15
CA LEU A 121 13.57 -8.43 -10.44
C LEU A 121 13.48 -6.91 -10.29
N ARG A 122 12.93 -6.42 -9.17
CA ARG A 122 12.79 -4.98 -8.89
C ARG A 122 14.13 -4.29 -8.67
N LYS A 123 15.12 -4.99 -8.12
CA LYS A 123 16.51 -4.49 -7.89
C LYS A 123 16.58 -3.15 -7.13
N SER A 124 15.68 -2.91 -6.18
CA SER A 124 15.83 -1.72 -5.33
C SER A 124 17.04 -1.86 -4.39
N GLU A 125 17.48 -0.74 -3.80
CA GLU A 125 18.54 -0.69 -2.79
C GLU A 125 18.30 -1.67 -1.62
N LYS A 126 17.04 -2.07 -1.39
CA LYS A 126 16.59 -2.95 -0.29
C LYS A 126 16.43 -4.41 -0.70
N ASP A 127 16.61 -4.76 -1.98
CA ASP A 127 16.25 -6.08 -2.53
C ASP A 127 17.45 -6.94 -2.99
N GLN A 128 18.68 -6.43 -2.90
CA GLN A 128 19.89 -7.16 -3.27
C GLN A 128 20.42 -8.03 -2.13
N ILE A 129 19.62 -9.00 -1.72
CA ILE A 129 19.91 -9.87 -0.57
C ILE A 129 19.75 -11.35 -0.93
N SER A 130 20.38 -12.23 -0.15
CA SER A 130 20.20 -13.67 -0.30
C SER A 130 18.79 -14.11 0.11
N TRP A 131 18.42 -15.33 -0.27
CA TRP A 131 17.16 -15.94 0.15
C TRP A 131 17.05 -16.04 1.67
N GLU A 132 18.13 -16.45 2.34
CA GLU A 132 18.20 -16.58 3.79
C GLU A 132 18.03 -15.22 4.48
N GLN A 133 18.66 -14.17 3.94
CA GLN A 133 18.49 -12.80 4.45
C GLN A 133 17.05 -12.30 4.25
N PHE A 134 16.41 -12.64 3.13
CA PHE A 134 15.01 -12.31 2.87
C PHE A 134 14.08 -12.98 3.88
N LEU A 135 14.30 -14.27 4.17
CA LEU A 135 13.55 -15.01 5.19
C LEU A 135 13.70 -14.40 6.60
N GLU A 136 14.93 -14.07 6.99
CA GLU A 136 15.18 -13.48 8.30
C GLU A 136 14.54 -12.10 8.43
N GLN A 137 14.62 -11.27 7.39
CA GLN A 137 13.95 -9.97 7.39
C GLN A 137 12.44 -10.12 7.53
N GLU A 138 11.81 -11.05 6.82
CA GLU A 138 10.39 -11.30 6.99
C GLU A 138 10.02 -11.75 8.40
N ARG A 139 10.79 -12.66 8.98
CA ARG A 139 10.56 -13.13 10.34
C ARG A 139 10.60 -11.97 11.35
N LEU A 140 11.50 -11.01 11.15
CA LEU A 140 11.61 -9.80 11.98
C LEU A 140 10.47 -8.79 11.74
N GLU A 141 9.81 -8.84 10.58
CA GLU A 141 8.69 -7.98 10.21
C GLU A 141 7.31 -8.57 10.60
N ALA A 142 7.24 -9.91 10.75
CA ALA A 142 6.00 -10.66 10.83
C ALA A 142 5.23 -10.45 12.14
N GLU A 143 5.85 -10.72 13.29
CA GLU A 143 5.19 -10.70 14.61
C GLU A 143 6.07 -10.04 15.68
N ASN A 144 5.43 -9.17 16.47
CA ASN A 144 6.05 -8.56 17.64
C ASN A 144 4.99 -8.15 18.66
N SER A 145 5.26 -8.34 19.95
CA SER A 145 4.39 -7.89 21.03
C SER A 145 4.65 -6.45 21.48
N ASP A 146 5.80 -5.90 21.12
CA ASP A 146 6.15 -4.50 21.40
C ASP A 146 5.40 -3.58 20.43
N PRO A 147 4.53 -2.67 20.91
CA PRO A 147 3.72 -1.78 20.07
C PRO A 147 4.57 -0.78 19.27
N SER A 148 5.82 -0.52 19.68
CA SER A 148 6.75 0.30 18.91
C SER A 148 7.39 -0.45 17.74
N LYS A 149 7.17 -1.76 17.64
CA LYS A 149 7.70 -2.64 16.59
C LYS A 149 6.61 -3.12 15.67
N GLN A 150 7.03 -3.51 14.47
CA GLN A 150 6.13 -3.95 13.42
C GLN A 150 5.58 -5.34 13.71
N ASN A 151 4.32 -5.55 13.32
CA ASN A 151 3.60 -6.80 13.41
C ASN A 151 2.65 -6.90 12.20
N ILE A 152 3.22 -7.27 11.05
CA ILE A 152 2.48 -7.35 9.78
C ILE A 152 1.34 -8.37 9.89
N ILE A 153 1.57 -9.53 10.52
CA ILE A 153 0.54 -10.57 10.64
C ILE A 153 -0.67 -10.06 11.42
N ALA A 154 -0.46 -9.32 12.51
CA ALA A 154 -1.57 -8.73 13.25
C ALA A 154 -2.29 -7.64 12.43
N CYS A 155 -1.58 -6.83 11.65
CA CYS A 155 -2.20 -5.87 10.74
C CYS A 155 -3.05 -6.56 9.65
N GLN A 156 -2.54 -7.64 9.04
CA GLN A 156 -3.26 -8.41 8.03
C GLN A 156 -4.53 -9.05 8.61
N LYS A 157 -4.50 -9.53 9.85
CA LYS A 157 -5.68 -10.07 10.56
C LYS A 157 -6.77 -9.02 10.79
N LEU A 158 -6.40 -7.74 10.85
CA LEU A 158 -7.34 -6.62 11.01
C LEU A 158 -7.87 -6.07 9.67
N ALA A 159 -7.41 -6.60 8.53
CA ALA A 159 -7.80 -6.13 7.21
C ALA A 159 -9.25 -6.48 6.89
N ASP A 160 -9.97 -5.53 6.29
CA ASP A 160 -11.34 -5.71 5.82
C ASP A 160 -11.38 -6.57 4.55
N ILE A 161 -10.31 -6.49 3.75
CA ILE A 161 -10.16 -7.23 2.49
C ILE A 161 -8.77 -7.87 2.45
N GLN A 162 -8.72 -9.15 2.09
CA GLN A 162 -7.48 -9.88 1.87
C GLN A 162 -7.35 -10.23 0.39
N LEU A 163 -6.25 -9.83 -0.22
CA LEU A 163 -5.91 -10.09 -1.62
C LEU A 163 -4.75 -11.06 -1.70
N ASN A 164 -4.93 -12.15 -2.45
CA ASN A 164 -3.87 -13.10 -2.76
C ASN A 164 -3.31 -12.80 -4.15
N ASN A 165 -2.12 -12.23 -4.19
CA ASN A 165 -1.41 -11.84 -5.40
C ASN A 165 -0.41 -12.91 -5.88
N ASN A 166 -0.83 -14.18 -5.87
CA ASN A 166 -0.10 -15.29 -6.48
C ASN A 166 -0.32 -15.40 -7.99
N GLY A 167 -1.40 -14.80 -8.49
CA GLY A 167 -1.74 -14.79 -9.90
C GLY A 167 -0.97 -13.76 -10.73
N THR A 168 -1.52 -13.50 -11.90
CA THR A 168 -1.09 -12.45 -12.83
C THR A 168 -1.54 -11.07 -12.38
N GLU A 169 -0.91 -10.03 -12.93
CA GLU A 169 -1.35 -8.64 -12.70
C GLU A 169 -2.80 -8.40 -13.15
N GLU A 170 -3.23 -9.04 -14.25
CA GLU A 170 -4.60 -8.95 -14.73
C GLU A 170 -5.61 -9.54 -13.74
N GLU A 171 -5.29 -10.68 -13.12
CA GLU A 171 -6.14 -11.28 -12.08
C GLU A 171 -6.26 -10.35 -10.87
N LEU A 172 -5.16 -9.76 -10.41
CA LEU A 172 -5.18 -8.76 -9.33
C LEU A 172 -6.04 -7.55 -9.72
N TYR A 173 -5.91 -7.03 -10.95
CA TYR A 173 -6.73 -5.90 -11.42
C TYR A 173 -8.22 -6.26 -11.49
N ASN A 174 -8.55 -7.47 -11.93
CA ASN A 174 -9.94 -7.95 -11.94
C ASN A 174 -10.53 -8.07 -10.53
N GLU A 175 -9.73 -8.44 -9.52
CA GLU A 175 -10.16 -8.41 -8.12
C GLU A 175 -10.39 -6.97 -7.62
N LEU A 176 -9.48 -6.06 -7.95
CA LEU A 176 -9.63 -4.64 -7.61
C LEU A 176 -10.85 -4.00 -8.29
N ASP A 177 -11.13 -4.35 -9.55
CA ASP A 177 -12.35 -3.93 -10.26
C ASP A 177 -13.60 -4.39 -9.51
N LYS A 178 -13.62 -5.63 -8.98
CA LYS A 178 -14.76 -6.13 -8.21
C LYS A 178 -14.98 -5.32 -6.93
N ILE A 179 -13.90 -4.91 -6.26
CA ILE A 179 -13.94 -4.18 -4.99
C ILE A 179 -14.31 -2.71 -5.20
N PHE A 180 -13.69 -2.04 -6.17
CA PHE A 180 -13.75 -0.59 -6.31
C PHE A 180 -14.61 -0.11 -7.49
N TYR A 181 -15.02 -1.01 -8.40
CA TYR A 181 -15.71 -0.64 -9.64
C TYR A 181 -17.12 -1.24 -9.78
N THR A 182 -17.56 -2.11 -8.86
CA THR A 182 -18.88 -2.78 -8.97
C THR A 182 -20.02 -1.93 -8.40
N LYS A 183 -20.57 -1.01 -9.22
CA LYS A 183 -22.03 -0.81 -9.46
C LYS A 183 -22.44 0.48 -10.20
N HIS A 184 -21.53 1.43 -10.50
CA HIS A 184 -21.94 2.67 -11.19
C HIS A 184 -21.62 2.77 -12.69
N ASN A 185 -20.87 1.84 -13.28
CA ASN A 185 -20.26 2.04 -14.60
C ASN A 185 -20.81 1.23 -15.78
N GLN A 186 -21.99 0.61 -15.67
CA GLN A 186 -22.71 0.19 -16.89
C GLN A 186 -23.23 1.40 -17.70
N ILE A 187 -23.49 2.53 -17.03
CA ILE A 187 -23.95 3.77 -17.68
C ILE A 187 -22.79 4.48 -18.37
N ASP A 188 -21.59 4.48 -17.78
CA ASP A 188 -20.47 5.28 -18.29
C ASP A 188 -19.71 4.59 -19.44
N LYS A 189 -19.64 3.24 -19.44
CA LYS A 189 -19.14 2.49 -20.60
C LYS A 189 -20.09 2.61 -21.80
N SER A 190 -21.41 2.60 -21.59
CA SER A 190 -22.39 2.77 -22.68
C SER A 190 -22.40 4.20 -23.22
N LEU A 191 -22.27 5.22 -22.35
CA LEU A 191 -22.14 6.62 -22.76
C LEU A 191 -20.84 6.89 -23.53
N ARG A 192 -19.69 6.36 -23.08
CA ARG A 192 -18.43 6.49 -23.83
C ARG A 192 -18.49 5.77 -25.18
N PHE A 193 -19.09 4.58 -25.25
CA PHE A 193 -19.23 3.82 -26.50
C PHE A 193 -20.19 4.50 -27.51
N LEU A 194 -21.25 5.16 -27.02
CA LEU A 194 -22.15 5.97 -27.84
C LEU A 194 -21.48 7.23 -28.38
N GLN A 195 -20.63 7.89 -27.59
CA GLN A 195 -19.88 9.07 -28.00
C GLN A 195 -18.79 8.77 -29.05
N THR A 196 -18.11 7.62 -28.97
CA THR A 196 -17.14 7.20 -30.00
C THR A 196 -17.83 6.83 -31.31
N LYS A 197 -18.98 6.16 -31.29
CA LYS A 197 -19.74 5.88 -32.53
C LYS A 197 -20.21 7.15 -33.23
N LYS A 198 -20.68 8.16 -32.49
CA LYS A 198 -21.12 9.44 -33.05
C LYS A 198 -19.99 10.25 -33.70
N ARG A 199 -18.75 10.13 -33.19
CA ARG A 199 -17.57 10.75 -33.80
C ARG A 199 -17.12 10.05 -35.08
N LEU A 200 -17.24 8.73 -35.13
CA LEU A 200 -16.86 7.95 -36.31
C LEU A 200 -17.86 8.11 -37.47
N SER A 201 -19.15 8.37 -37.18
CA SER A 201 -20.17 8.65 -38.21
C SER A 201 -20.15 10.07 -38.78
N HIS A 202 -19.29 10.97 -38.28
CA HIS A 202 -19.16 12.35 -38.78
C HIS A 202 -17.81 12.61 -39.45
N GLN A 203 -17.00 11.57 -39.67
CA GLN A 203 -15.74 11.63 -40.42
C GLN A 203 -15.83 10.87 -41.76
N SER A 204 -17.05 10.54 -42.20
CA SER A 204 -17.30 9.74 -43.41
C SER A 204 -18.22 10.42 -44.43
N ASP A 205 -18.49 11.72 -44.28
CA ASP A 205 -19.22 12.55 -45.24
C ASP A 205 -18.32 13.67 -45.78
#